data_AF-A0A928F708-F1
#
_entry.id   AF-A0A928F708-F1
#
_cell.length_a   1.000
_cell.length_b   1.000
_cell.length_c   1.000
_cell.angle_alpha   90.00
_cell.angle_beta   90.00
_cell.angle_gamma   90.00
#
_symmetry.space_group_name_H-M   'P 1'
#
loop_
_entity.id
_entity.type
_entity.pdbx_description
1 polymer ?
#
loop_
_entity_poly.entity_id
_entity_poly.type
_entity_poly.pdbx_seq_one_letter_code
_entity_poly.pdbx_strand_id
1 'polypeptide(L)'
;MKIVKLIGCVVLLCVLVAGCVLLAEESRVYAMEDGNKNEAPDGGTATPPEVETPAPPVGGSVTVTPTYSEGLQFRSNGDGTCALAGMGSCTSSCLLIPPKSPSGDTVTEILPFALKDSIVGAIEIPTTVKTLTAASFAGCPRLTYLRVASGNEWYTEQDGVLYSKTGNALIYCPAGLSAAELKLHQNLRRIHAGAFAECTALRGITFYGTTAEWHSVIVGDDNDPLYAAVFQFIP
;
A
#
# COMPACT_ATOMS: atom_id res chain seq x y z
N MET A 1 4.99 -33.57 -1.69
CA MET A 1 3.72 -32.93 -1.32
C MET A 1 3.94 -32.05 -0.10
N LYS A 2 3.59 -30.75 -0.23
CA LYS A 2 3.17 -29.79 0.82
C LYS A 2 4.18 -29.39 1.91
N ILE A 3 4.95 -28.32 1.65
CA ILE A 3 5.37 -27.30 2.67
C ILE A 3 5.49 -25.87 2.07
N VAL A 4 5.09 -25.66 0.80
CA VAL A 4 5.13 -24.37 0.07
C VAL A 4 4.03 -23.37 0.53
N LYS A 5 3.65 -23.32 1.80
CA LYS A 5 2.56 -22.43 2.28
C LYS A 5 2.82 -21.62 3.56
N LEU A 6 4.01 -21.69 4.16
CA LEU A 6 4.30 -20.97 5.42
C LEU A 6 5.04 -19.61 5.24
N ILE A 7 5.57 -19.29 4.06
CA ILE A 7 6.38 -18.07 3.86
C ILE A 7 5.52 -16.81 3.60
N GLY A 8 4.24 -17.00 3.25
CA GLY A 8 3.24 -15.92 3.31
C GLY A 8 2.94 -15.44 4.74
N CYS A 9 3.30 -16.19 5.79
CA CYS A 9 3.00 -15.83 7.19
C CYS A 9 3.83 -14.66 7.76
N VAL A 10 4.85 -14.14 7.05
CA VAL A 10 5.64 -12.95 7.46
C VAL A 10 5.13 -11.64 6.83
N VAL A 11 4.27 -11.73 5.81
CA VAL A 11 3.66 -10.57 5.12
C VAL A 11 2.95 -9.61 6.10
N LEU A 12 2.54 -10.19 7.24
CA LEU A 12 2.00 -9.67 8.51
C LEU A 12 2.89 -8.99 9.54
N LEU A 13 4.12 -9.50 9.71
CA LEU A 13 4.80 -9.37 11.01
C LEU A 13 5.33 -7.95 11.26
N CYS A 14 4.93 -6.97 10.43
CA CYS A 14 5.15 -5.54 10.59
C CYS A 14 3.92 -4.64 10.26
N VAL A 15 2.66 -5.03 10.51
CA VAL A 15 1.75 -3.97 11.06
C VAL A 15 2.32 -3.43 12.39
N LEU A 16 3.19 -4.24 13.00
CA LEU A 16 3.44 -4.43 14.41
C LEU A 16 3.96 -3.25 15.24
N VAL A 17 4.11 -2.04 14.72
CA VAL A 17 4.35 -0.87 15.60
C VAL A 17 3.16 0.08 15.68
N ALA A 18 2.38 0.31 14.61
CA ALA A 18 1.53 1.50 14.58
C ALA A 18 0.16 1.31 13.94
N GLY A 19 -0.32 0.08 13.83
CA GLY A 19 -1.74 -0.20 14.09
C GLY A 19 -2.13 0.01 15.55
N CYS A 20 -1.17 0.20 16.47
CA CYS A 20 -1.41 0.42 17.90
C CYS A 20 -2.07 1.77 18.26
N VAL A 21 -2.22 2.72 17.31
CA VAL A 21 -2.84 4.03 17.57
C VAL A 21 -4.33 4.08 17.22
N LEU A 22 -4.86 3.14 16.42
CA LEU A 22 -6.21 3.27 15.82
C LEU A 22 -7.36 2.55 16.55
N LEU A 23 -7.11 1.86 17.67
CA LEU A 23 -8.14 1.09 18.39
C LEU A 23 -8.74 1.79 19.62
N ALA A 24 -8.48 3.09 19.84
CA ALA A 24 -8.97 3.77 21.04
C ALA A 24 -10.35 4.44 20.92
N GLU A 25 -10.94 4.63 19.73
CA GLU A 25 -12.08 5.57 19.62
C GLU A 25 -13.46 5.00 19.22
N GLU A 26 -13.60 3.77 18.72
CA GLU A 26 -14.91 3.34 18.22
C GLU A 26 -15.44 2.07 18.87
N SER A 27 -16.00 2.19 20.08
CA SER A 27 -17.04 1.27 20.61
C SER A 27 -17.65 1.79 21.92
N ARG A 28 -18.55 2.78 21.85
CA ARG A 28 -19.53 3.04 22.93
C ARG A 28 -20.93 3.29 22.38
N VAL A 29 -21.48 2.39 21.56
CA VAL A 29 -22.94 2.26 21.43
C VAL A 29 -23.23 0.80 21.04
N TYR A 30 -23.88 0.04 21.93
CA TYR A 30 -25.05 -0.81 21.67
C TYR A 30 -25.35 -1.62 22.94
N ALA A 31 -26.38 -1.15 23.64
CA ALA A 31 -27.03 -1.86 24.74
C ALA A 31 -27.95 -2.95 24.17
N MET A 32 -28.12 -4.04 24.92
CA MET A 32 -29.22 -5.00 24.75
C MET A 32 -29.89 -5.19 26.11
N GLU A 33 -31.20 -4.93 26.16
CA GLU A 33 -32.11 -5.29 27.25
C GLU A 33 -32.51 -6.77 27.12
N ASP A 34 -32.66 -7.46 28.26
CA ASP A 34 -33.96 -8.02 28.68
C ASP A 34 -33.86 -8.82 30.00
N GLY A 35 -34.81 -8.57 30.91
CA GLY A 35 -35.40 -9.63 31.73
C GLY A 35 -35.12 -9.67 33.25
N ASN A 36 -36.02 -9.05 34.03
CA ASN A 36 -36.88 -9.71 35.04
C ASN A 36 -36.91 -9.09 36.47
N LYS A 37 -37.99 -8.32 36.72
CA LYS A 37 -38.91 -8.22 37.89
C LYS A 37 -38.48 -8.76 39.29
N ASN A 38 -38.42 -7.89 40.30
CA ASN A 38 -39.39 -7.76 41.43
C ASN A 38 -38.78 -7.10 42.71
N GLU A 39 -39.55 -6.16 43.26
CA GLU A 39 -39.74 -5.75 44.68
C GLU A 39 -38.56 -5.19 45.54
N ALA A 40 -38.80 -3.98 46.06
CA ALA A 40 -38.13 -3.33 47.21
C ALA A 40 -38.78 -3.80 48.55
N PRO A 41 -38.29 -3.49 49.78
CA PRO A 41 -37.47 -2.32 50.13
C PRO A 41 -36.44 -2.47 51.28
N ASP A 42 -35.79 -1.33 51.56
CA ASP A 42 -35.32 -0.84 52.88
C ASP A 42 -33.82 -0.93 53.21
N GLY A 43 -33.33 0.20 53.74
CA GLY A 43 -32.24 0.26 54.71
C GLY A 43 -30.84 0.58 54.21
N GLY A 44 -30.34 1.77 54.59
CA GLY A 44 -28.97 1.86 55.11
C GLY A 44 -27.92 2.54 54.23
N THR A 45 -27.57 3.75 54.65
CA THR A 45 -26.44 4.59 54.23
C THR A 45 -25.06 3.95 54.39
N ALA A 46 -24.23 3.98 53.34
CA ALA A 46 -22.77 4.09 53.44
C ALA A 46 -22.19 4.57 52.09
N THR A 47 -21.62 5.78 52.06
CA THR A 47 -20.79 6.27 50.95
C THR A 47 -19.48 5.49 50.89
N PRO A 48 -19.08 4.88 49.75
CA PRO A 48 -17.78 4.25 49.62
C PRO A 48 -16.69 5.30 49.32
N PRO A 49 -15.42 5.04 49.73
CA PRO A 49 -14.33 5.99 49.61
C PRO A 49 -13.88 6.19 48.16
N GLU A 50 -13.49 7.42 47.83
CA GLU A 50 -12.96 7.85 46.54
C GLU A 50 -11.62 7.13 46.25
N VAL A 51 -11.60 6.30 45.20
CA VAL A 51 -10.39 5.64 44.70
C VAL A 51 -9.69 6.59 43.75
N GLU A 52 -8.65 7.28 44.22
CA GLU A 52 -7.75 8.05 43.35
C GLU A 52 -7.13 7.10 42.31
N THR A 53 -7.43 7.36 41.05
CA THR A 53 -6.91 6.57 39.93
C THR A 53 -5.49 7.07 39.60
N PRO A 54 -4.45 6.22 39.57
CA PRO A 54 -3.11 6.65 39.21
C PRO A 54 -3.08 7.11 37.75
N ALA A 55 -2.38 8.23 37.50
CA ALA A 55 -2.20 8.79 36.17
C ALA A 55 -1.64 7.74 35.18
N PRO A 56 -2.08 7.75 33.90
CA PRO A 56 -1.61 6.78 32.91
C PRO A 56 -0.09 6.91 32.70
N PRO A 57 0.62 5.80 32.44
CA PRO A 57 2.06 5.84 32.20
C PRO A 57 2.36 6.68 30.95
N VAL A 58 3.30 7.62 31.08
CA VAL A 58 3.84 8.41 29.96
C VAL A 58 4.40 7.45 28.93
N GLY A 59 3.70 7.29 27.81
CA GLY A 59 4.12 6.44 26.70
C GLY A 59 5.40 6.99 26.07
N GLY A 60 6.53 6.38 26.37
CA GLY A 60 7.76 6.64 25.63
C GLY A 60 7.59 6.21 24.18
N SER A 61 7.70 7.15 23.24
CA SER A 61 7.76 6.84 21.82
C SER A 61 9.08 6.14 21.51
N VAL A 62 9.04 4.81 21.36
CA VAL A 62 10.20 4.04 20.86
C VAL A 62 10.32 4.30 19.37
N THR A 63 11.37 5.01 18.97
CA THR A 63 11.69 5.17 17.55
C THR A 63 12.43 3.92 17.07
N VAL A 64 11.75 3.06 16.32
CA VAL A 64 12.38 1.92 15.65
C VAL A 64 12.92 2.40 14.31
N THR A 65 14.24 2.33 14.10
CA THR A 65 14.83 2.61 12.80
C THR A 65 14.41 1.52 11.81
N PRO A 66 13.78 1.86 10.67
CA PRO A 66 13.42 0.88 9.67
C PRO A 66 14.67 0.24 9.06
N THR A 67 14.67 -1.09 8.92
CA THR A 67 15.72 -1.83 8.20
C THR A 67 15.38 -1.84 6.71
N TYR A 68 16.25 -1.28 5.89
CA TYR A 68 16.08 -1.23 4.42
C TYR A 68 16.77 -2.42 3.73
N SER A 69 16.42 -2.64 2.46
CA SER A 69 17.07 -3.65 1.63
C SER A 69 18.50 -3.23 1.26
N GLU A 70 19.45 -4.14 1.45
CA GLU A 70 20.85 -3.95 1.12
C GLU A 70 21.21 -4.54 -0.26
N GLY A 71 22.33 -4.08 -0.82
CA GLY A 71 22.85 -4.58 -2.11
C GLY A 71 22.25 -3.93 -3.36
N LEU A 72 21.35 -2.95 -3.19
CA LEU A 72 20.74 -2.19 -4.28
C LEU A 72 21.76 -1.31 -5.01
N GLN A 73 21.58 -1.17 -6.33
CA GLN A 73 22.41 -0.32 -7.17
C GLN A 73 21.75 1.05 -7.36
N PHE A 74 22.53 2.11 -7.16
CA PHE A 74 22.10 3.48 -7.32
C PHE A 74 22.94 4.20 -8.36
N ARG A 75 22.31 5.12 -9.09
CA ARG A 75 22.98 6.05 -10.01
C ARG A 75 22.83 7.46 -9.46
N SER A 76 23.95 8.12 -9.16
CA SER A 76 23.93 9.52 -8.72
C SER A 76 23.47 10.44 -9.85
N ASN A 77 22.73 11.48 -9.50
CA ASN A 77 22.30 12.55 -10.41
C ASN A 77 23.26 13.75 -10.37
N GLY A 78 24.26 13.77 -9.48
CA GLY A 78 25.24 14.85 -9.35
C GLY A 78 24.76 16.09 -8.58
N ASP A 79 23.55 16.05 -8.02
CA ASP A 79 22.90 17.15 -7.31
C ASP A 79 22.55 16.80 -5.85
N GLY A 80 23.17 15.75 -5.30
CA GLY A 80 22.84 15.19 -3.99
C GLY A 80 21.61 14.27 -4.01
N THR A 81 21.06 13.97 -5.18
CA THR A 81 20.04 12.95 -5.39
C THR A 81 20.57 11.78 -6.23
N CYS A 82 19.85 10.66 -6.20
CA CYS A 82 20.13 9.48 -6.99
C CYS A 82 18.84 8.75 -7.39
N ALA A 83 19.00 7.83 -8.33
CA ALA A 83 17.97 6.92 -8.78
C ALA A 83 18.33 5.47 -8.42
N LEU A 84 17.35 4.67 -7.99
CA LEU A 84 17.47 3.22 -7.92
C LEU A 84 17.60 2.70 -9.36
N ALA A 85 18.73 2.05 -9.64
CA ALA A 85 19.13 1.62 -10.98
C ALA A 85 19.11 0.11 -11.17
N GLY A 86 19.04 -0.67 -10.09
CA GLY A 86 19.11 -2.12 -10.17
C GLY A 86 18.97 -2.81 -8.82
N MET A 87 18.57 -4.09 -8.85
CA MET A 87 18.63 -4.96 -7.66
C MET A 87 20.07 -5.20 -7.18
N GLY A 88 21.07 -5.11 -8.05
CA GLY A 88 22.46 -5.37 -7.67
C GLY A 88 22.66 -6.76 -7.06
N SER A 89 23.21 -6.81 -5.85
CA SER A 89 23.35 -8.05 -5.07
C SER A 89 22.17 -8.30 -4.11
N CYS A 90 21.15 -7.45 -4.12
CA CYS A 90 19.96 -7.63 -3.30
C CYS A 90 19.18 -8.86 -3.75
N THR A 91 18.92 -9.79 -2.82
CA THR A 91 18.12 -11.00 -3.06
C THR A 91 16.79 -10.98 -2.30
N SER A 92 16.45 -9.86 -1.68
CA SER A 92 15.23 -9.72 -0.88
C SER A 92 13.97 -9.84 -1.76
N SER A 93 13.03 -10.67 -1.32
CA SER A 93 11.70 -10.76 -1.94
C SER A 93 10.77 -9.62 -1.50
N CYS A 94 11.04 -9.01 -0.34
CA CYS A 94 10.38 -7.78 0.11
C CYS A 94 11.38 -6.63 -0.02
N LEU A 95 11.11 -5.72 -0.94
CA LEU A 95 12.00 -4.62 -1.28
C LEU A 95 11.60 -3.36 -0.51
N LEU A 96 12.44 -2.98 0.45
CA LEU A 96 12.34 -1.75 1.22
C LEU A 96 13.41 -0.78 0.72
N ILE A 97 13.01 0.15 -0.14
CA ILE A 97 13.95 1.11 -0.75
C ILE A 97 14.36 2.14 0.31
N PRO A 98 15.67 2.33 0.56
CA PRO A 98 16.11 3.35 1.50
C PRO A 98 15.89 4.76 0.94
N PRO A 99 15.57 5.77 1.79
CA PRO A 99 15.45 7.16 1.35
C PRO A 99 16.79 7.79 0.94
N LYS A 100 17.91 7.15 1.33
CA LYS A 100 19.28 7.56 1.08
C LYS A 100 20.10 6.38 0.57
N SER A 101 20.91 6.59 -0.45
CA SER A 101 21.89 5.60 -0.92
C SER A 101 23.05 5.47 0.07
N PRO A 102 23.90 4.43 -0.04
CA PRO A 102 25.11 4.30 0.78
C PRO A 102 26.09 5.48 0.68
N SER A 103 26.07 6.23 -0.44
CA SER A 103 26.88 7.45 -0.61
C SER A 103 26.25 8.70 -0.01
N GLY A 104 25.03 8.62 0.54
CA GLY A 104 24.32 9.75 1.16
C GLY A 104 23.40 10.54 0.23
N ASP A 105 23.34 10.21 -1.05
CA ASP A 105 22.42 10.83 -2.02
C ASP A 105 20.97 10.43 -1.72
N THR A 106 20.03 11.38 -1.81
CA THR A 106 18.59 11.11 -1.64
C THR A 106 18.05 10.28 -2.79
N VAL A 107 17.38 9.16 -2.51
CA VAL A 107 16.74 8.33 -3.54
C VAL A 107 15.44 8.99 -3.97
N THR A 108 15.41 9.53 -5.18
CA THR A 108 14.25 10.29 -5.69
C THR A 108 13.57 9.65 -6.90
N GLU A 109 14.20 8.65 -7.48
CA GLU A 109 13.72 8.01 -8.71
C GLU A 109 13.93 6.50 -8.66
N ILE A 110 13.04 5.74 -9.32
CA ILE A 110 13.26 4.35 -9.71
C ILE A 110 13.34 4.30 -11.23
N LEU A 111 14.53 4.04 -11.76
CA LEU A 111 14.76 4.06 -13.21
C LEU A 111 13.87 3.06 -13.94
N PRO A 112 13.52 3.34 -15.21
CA PRO A 112 13.00 2.31 -16.10
C PRO A 112 13.90 1.08 -16.08
N PHE A 113 13.28 -0.09 -15.99
CA PHE A 113 13.94 -1.40 -15.93
C PHE A 113 14.81 -1.67 -14.68
N ALA A 114 14.80 -0.81 -13.66
CA ALA A 114 15.59 -1.04 -12.44
C ALA A 114 15.24 -2.36 -11.74
N LEU A 115 13.98 -2.79 -11.79
CA LEU A 115 13.52 -4.05 -11.21
C LEU A 115 13.16 -5.09 -12.27
N LYS A 116 13.65 -4.92 -13.52
CA LYS A 116 13.27 -5.79 -14.62
C LYS A 116 13.55 -7.26 -14.31
N ASP A 117 12.59 -8.14 -14.58
CA ASP A 117 12.67 -9.59 -14.37
C ASP A 117 12.98 -10.01 -12.92
N SER A 118 12.78 -9.10 -11.94
CA SER A 118 13.15 -9.37 -10.56
C SER A 118 12.18 -10.35 -9.88
N ILE A 119 12.68 -11.03 -8.85
CA ILE A 119 11.89 -11.97 -8.03
C ILE A 119 11.08 -11.28 -6.92
N VAL A 120 11.07 -9.95 -6.88
CA VAL A 120 10.45 -9.16 -5.81
C VAL A 120 8.96 -9.49 -5.74
N GLY A 121 8.52 -9.89 -4.55
CA GLY A 121 7.13 -10.20 -4.25
C GLY A 121 6.37 -9.05 -3.63
N ALA A 122 7.07 -8.17 -2.91
CA ALA A 122 6.50 -7.01 -2.25
C ALA A 122 7.44 -5.80 -2.37
N ILE A 123 6.89 -4.61 -2.52
CA ILE A 123 7.66 -3.36 -2.51
C ILE A 123 6.96 -2.25 -1.73
N GLU A 124 7.76 -1.44 -1.04
CA GLU A 124 7.32 -0.14 -0.55
C GLU A 124 8.00 1.00 -1.31
N ILE A 125 7.20 1.92 -1.85
CA ILE A 125 7.68 3.16 -2.45
C ILE A 125 7.88 4.20 -1.32
N PRO A 126 9.12 4.65 -1.03
CA PRO A 126 9.39 5.55 0.08
C PRO A 126 8.91 6.98 -0.22
N THR A 127 8.82 7.82 0.80
CA THR A 127 8.34 9.20 0.69
C THR A 127 9.19 10.08 -0.22
N THR A 128 10.47 9.75 -0.41
CA THR A 128 11.42 10.54 -1.20
C THR A 128 11.30 10.30 -2.71
N VAL A 129 10.68 9.20 -3.14
CA VAL A 129 10.55 8.85 -4.56
C VAL A 129 9.45 9.66 -5.20
N LYS A 130 9.84 10.42 -6.23
CA LYS A 130 8.98 11.32 -7.01
C LYS A 130 8.89 10.96 -8.49
N THR A 131 9.70 10.01 -8.96
CA THR A 131 9.73 9.60 -10.37
C THR A 131 9.90 8.09 -10.49
N LEU A 132 8.96 7.46 -11.20
CA LEU A 132 8.97 6.06 -11.60
C LEU A 132 7.98 5.87 -12.76
N THR A 133 8.06 4.73 -13.42
CA THR A 133 7.14 4.35 -14.51
C THR A 133 6.73 2.89 -14.39
N ALA A 134 5.75 2.42 -15.16
CA ALA A 134 5.44 0.99 -15.27
C ALA A 134 6.68 0.17 -15.68
N ALA A 135 7.51 0.72 -16.58
CA ALA A 135 8.74 0.07 -17.05
C ALA A 135 9.76 -0.17 -15.92
N SER A 136 9.69 0.58 -14.81
CA SER A 136 10.52 0.33 -13.62
C SER A 136 10.29 -1.08 -13.04
N PHE A 137 9.14 -1.69 -13.31
CA PHE A 137 8.68 -3.00 -12.84
C PHE A 137 8.47 -4.03 -13.96
N ALA A 138 8.96 -3.77 -15.17
CA ALA A 138 8.72 -4.63 -16.32
C ALA A 138 9.15 -6.10 -16.06
N GLY A 139 8.29 -7.07 -16.34
CA GLY A 139 8.64 -8.48 -16.13
C GLY A 139 8.73 -8.88 -14.65
N CYS A 140 7.99 -8.24 -13.74
CA CYS A 140 7.92 -8.64 -12.32
C CYS A 140 6.69 -9.52 -12.01
N PRO A 141 6.59 -10.78 -12.49
CA PRO A 141 5.38 -11.60 -12.36
C PRO A 141 5.09 -12.03 -10.91
N ARG A 142 6.06 -11.90 -10.01
CA ARG A 142 5.91 -12.25 -8.60
C ARG A 142 5.48 -11.08 -7.74
N LEU A 143 5.52 -9.84 -8.26
CA LEU A 143 5.16 -8.66 -7.49
C LEU A 143 3.66 -8.65 -7.29
N THR A 144 3.22 -9.05 -6.10
CA THR A 144 1.81 -9.17 -5.72
C THR A 144 1.37 -8.10 -4.74
N TYR A 145 2.33 -7.44 -4.10
CA TYR A 145 2.07 -6.43 -3.09
C TYR A 145 2.89 -5.17 -3.35
N LEU A 146 2.20 -4.05 -3.46
CA LEU A 146 2.79 -2.72 -3.58
C LEU A 146 2.14 -1.84 -2.53
N ARG A 147 2.94 -1.08 -1.80
CA ARG A 147 2.45 0.01 -0.96
C ARG A 147 3.24 1.28 -1.20
N VAL A 148 2.65 2.42 -0.86
CA VAL A 148 3.30 3.72 -0.86
C VAL A 148 3.41 4.20 0.58
N ALA A 149 4.59 4.64 1.00
CA ALA A 149 4.81 5.15 2.34
C ALA A 149 3.91 6.36 2.62
N SER A 150 3.36 6.42 3.84
CA SER A 150 2.55 7.57 4.29
C SER A 150 3.37 8.85 4.18
N GLY A 151 2.80 9.87 3.55
CA GLY A 151 3.49 11.14 3.30
C GLY A 151 4.24 11.23 1.96
N ASN A 152 4.20 10.22 1.09
CA ASN A 152 4.63 10.43 -0.29
C ASN A 152 3.72 11.47 -0.97
N GLU A 153 4.34 12.51 -1.55
CA GLU A 153 3.64 13.65 -2.15
C GLU A 153 3.26 13.43 -3.63
N TRP A 154 3.82 12.41 -4.27
CA TRP A 154 3.69 12.16 -5.72
C TRP A 154 2.80 10.98 -6.06
N TYR A 155 2.72 10.00 -5.16
CA TYR A 155 2.03 8.74 -5.39
C TYR A 155 1.08 8.39 -4.26
N THR A 156 0.10 7.57 -4.60
CA THR A 156 -0.77 6.87 -3.66
C THR A 156 -1.00 5.47 -4.19
N GLU A 157 -1.50 4.60 -3.33
CA GLU A 157 -1.89 3.25 -3.69
C GLU A 157 -3.36 3.05 -3.31
N GLN A 158 -4.09 2.34 -4.17
CA GLN A 158 -5.45 1.89 -3.90
C GLN A 158 -5.64 0.48 -4.49
N ASP A 159 -6.15 -0.45 -3.68
CA ASP A 159 -6.45 -1.83 -4.08
C ASP A 159 -5.27 -2.59 -4.72
N GLY A 160 -4.05 -2.34 -4.26
CA GLY A 160 -2.79 -2.86 -4.75
C GLY A 160 -2.22 -2.14 -5.98
N VAL A 161 -2.87 -1.07 -6.45
CA VAL A 161 -2.52 -0.37 -7.70
C VAL A 161 -1.91 1.00 -7.42
N LEU A 162 -0.83 1.32 -8.12
CA LEU A 162 -0.09 2.56 -7.98
C LEU A 162 -0.70 3.67 -8.85
N TYR A 163 -1.04 4.78 -8.20
CA TYR A 163 -1.55 5.98 -8.84
C TYR A 163 -0.68 7.20 -8.51
N SER A 164 -0.80 8.26 -9.31
CA SER A 164 -0.43 9.62 -8.90
C SER A 164 -1.13 10.01 -7.59
N LYS A 165 -0.59 10.96 -6.83
CA LYS A 165 -1.12 11.38 -5.53
C LYS A 165 -2.61 11.71 -5.52
N THR A 166 -3.11 12.39 -6.56
CA THR A 166 -4.52 12.78 -6.69
C THR A 166 -5.41 11.67 -7.25
N GLY A 167 -4.82 10.54 -7.61
CA GLY A 167 -5.45 9.40 -8.26
C GLY A 167 -5.91 9.66 -9.70
N ASN A 168 -5.41 10.71 -10.36
CA ASN A 168 -5.81 11.05 -11.73
C ASN A 168 -5.02 10.29 -12.82
N ALA A 169 -3.88 9.69 -12.47
CA ALA A 169 -3.11 8.82 -13.35
C ALA A 169 -2.85 7.47 -12.68
N LEU A 170 -3.20 6.38 -13.37
CA LEU A 170 -2.78 5.01 -13.01
C LEU A 170 -1.41 4.77 -13.61
N ILE A 171 -0.43 4.51 -12.74
CA ILE A 171 0.97 4.40 -13.12
C ILE A 171 1.35 2.93 -13.34
N TYR A 172 0.91 2.04 -12.44
CA TYR A 172 1.25 0.62 -12.50
C TYR A 172 0.30 -0.24 -11.68
N CYS A 173 -0.20 -1.31 -12.29
CA CYS A 173 -0.87 -2.43 -11.64
C CYS A 173 0.12 -3.60 -11.58
N PRO A 174 0.44 -4.16 -10.40
CA PRO A 174 1.36 -5.28 -10.31
C PRO A 174 0.93 -6.49 -11.17
N ALA A 175 1.82 -7.01 -12.00
CA ALA A 175 1.55 -8.18 -12.84
C ALA A 175 1.16 -9.43 -12.04
N GLY A 176 1.72 -9.57 -10.83
CA GLY A 176 1.38 -10.64 -9.89
C GLY A 176 0.13 -10.39 -9.05
N LEU A 177 -0.56 -9.25 -9.22
CA LEU A 177 -1.80 -8.97 -8.50
C LEU A 177 -2.87 -9.97 -8.93
N SER A 178 -3.33 -10.80 -7.98
CA SER A 178 -4.28 -11.88 -8.26
C SER A 178 -5.75 -11.43 -8.31
N ALA A 179 -6.02 -10.12 -8.22
CA ALA A 179 -7.36 -9.58 -8.24
C ALA A 179 -7.97 -9.75 -9.64
N ALA A 180 -9.09 -10.47 -9.72
CA ALA A 180 -9.83 -10.65 -10.97
C ALA A 180 -10.65 -9.40 -11.33
N GLU A 181 -11.01 -8.59 -10.34
CA GLU A 181 -11.77 -7.35 -10.51
C GLU A 181 -10.99 -6.20 -9.88
N LEU A 182 -10.97 -5.06 -10.56
CA LEU A 182 -10.32 -3.85 -10.05
C LEU A 182 -11.28 -2.66 -10.13
N LYS A 183 -11.33 -1.92 -9.03
CA LYS A 183 -12.02 -0.63 -8.95
C LYS A 183 -11.00 0.45 -9.28
N LEU A 184 -11.20 1.15 -10.39
CA LEU A 184 -10.34 2.25 -10.77
C LEU A 184 -10.60 3.45 -9.85
N HIS A 185 -9.55 4.22 -9.58
CA HIS A 185 -9.68 5.43 -8.77
C HIS A 185 -10.70 6.41 -9.40
N GLN A 186 -11.58 7.01 -8.59
CA GLN A 186 -12.69 7.86 -9.08
C GLN A 186 -12.24 9.08 -9.92
N ASN A 187 -11.04 9.58 -9.64
CA ASN A 187 -10.46 10.74 -10.35
C ASN A 187 -9.70 10.35 -11.63
N LEU A 188 -9.70 9.08 -12.04
CA LEU A 188 -8.85 8.60 -13.12
C LEU A 188 -9.13 9.34 -14.45
N ARG A 189 -8.07 9.85 -15.07
CA ARG A 189 -8.08 10.51 -16.39
C ARG A 189 -7.02 9.96 -17.34
N ARG A 190 -6.00 9.27 -16.82
CA ARG A 190 -4.90 8.71 -17.60
C ARG A 190 -4.48 7.35 -17.08
N ILE A 191 -4.17 6.43 -17.99
CA ILE A 191 -3.51 5.15 -17.73
C ILE A 191 -2.18 5.19 -18.47
N HIS A 192 -1.07 5.00 -17.76
CA HIS A 192 0.27 5.03 -18.37
C HIS A 192 0.49 3.83 -19.32
N ALA A 193 1.46 3.97 -20.22
CA ALA A 193 1.88 2.85 -21.05
C ALA A 193 2.39 1.69 -20.18
N GLY A 194 1.98 0.46 -20.50
CA GLY A 194 2.36 -0.75 -19.77
C GLY A 194 1.78 -0.86 -18.36
N ALA A 195 0.83 0.00 -17.97
CA ALA A 195 0.35 0.03 -16.59
C ALA A 195 -0.37 -1.27 -16.18
N PHE A 196 -1.02 -1.95 -17.13
CA PHE A 196 -1.63 -3.28 -16.96
C PHE A 196 -0.84 -4.39 -17.64
N ALA A 197 0.43 -4.16 -17.99
CA ALA A 197 1.25 -5.19 -18.62
C ALA A 197 1.29 -6.46 -17.75
N GLU A 198 1.04 -7.61 -18.38
CA GLU A 198 1.07 -8.93 -17.74
C GLU A 198 0.05 -9.14 -16.59
N CYS A 199 -0.96 -8.27 -16.42
CA CYS A 199 -2.07 -8.47 -15.49
C CYS A 199 -3.05 -9.56 -15.98
N THR A 200 -2.55 -10.79 -16.16
CA THR A 200 -3.26 -11.93 -16.78
C THR A 200 -4.41 -12.47 -15.95
N ALA A 201 -4.53 -12.08 -14.67
CA ALA A 201 -5.64 -12.44 -13.80
C ALA A 201 -6.86 -11.51 -13.96
N LEU A 202 -6.68 -10.31 -14.53
CA LEU A 202 -7.72 -9.29 -14.63
C LEU A 202 -8.86 -9.73 -15.58
N ARG A 203 -10.09 -9.64 -15.10
CA ARG A 203 -11.33 -10.01 -15.83
C ARG A 203 -12.39 -8.92 -15.79
N GLY A 204 -12.40 -8.08 -14.76
CA GLY A 204 -13.40 -7.04 -14.56
C GLY A 204 -12.79 -5.71 -14.15
N ILE A 205 -13.37 -4.62 -14.66
CA ILE A 205 -13.02 -3.25 -14.31
C ILE A 205 -14.28 -2.51 -13.89
N THR A 206 -14.23 -1.85 -12.74
CA THR A 206 -15.22 -0.85 -12.34
C THR A 206 -14.64 0.54 -12.58
N PHE A 207 -15.30 1.32 -13.43
CA PHE A 207 -14.99 2.72 -13.67
C PHE A 207 -16.10 3.60 -13.09
N TYR A 208 -15.72 4.58 -12.28
CA TYR A 208 -16.63 5.59 -11.71
C TYR A 208 -16.79 6.74 -12.69
N GLY A 209 -17.80 6.60 -13.54
CA GLY A 209 -18.16 7.53 -14.58
C GLY A 209 -18.99 6.84 -15.65
N THR A 210 -19.42 7.63 -16.62
CA THR A 210 -20.14 7.20 -17.81
C THR A 210 -19.20 6.60 -18.85
N THR A 211 -19.78 5.92 -19.84
CA THR A 211 -19.04 5.46 -21.01
C THR A 211 -18.41 6.62 -21.79
N ALA A 212 -19.06 7.78 -21.87
CA ALA A 212 -18.52 8.96 -22.57
C ALA A 212 -17.26 9.50 -21.88
N GLU A 213 -17.25 9.53 -20.54
CA GLU A 213 -16.07 9.92 -19.76
C GLU A 213 -14.93 8.93 -19.93
N TRP A 214 -15.23 7.62 -20.01
CA TRP A 214 -14.22 6.61 -20.31
C TRP A 214 -13.52 6.82 -21.65
N HIS A 215 -14.26 7.17 -22.71
CA HIS A 215 -13.65 7.50 -24.01
C HIS A 215 -12.75 8.75 -23.96
N SER A 216 -12.86 9.56 -22.90
CA SER A 216 -11.99 10.72 -22.67
C SER A 216 -10.74 10.37 -21.84
N VAL A 217 -10.65 9.16 -21.28
CA VAL A 217 -9.46 8.68 -20.56
C VAL A 217 -8.35 8.43 -21.57
N ILE A 218 -7.18 9.00 -21.31
CA ILE A 218 -5.99 8.76 -22.14
C ILE A 218 -5.34 7.45 -21.68
N VAL A 219 -5.37 6.43 -22.55
CA VAL A 219 -4.74 5.13 -22.28
C VAL A 219 -3.47 5.01 -23.12
N GLY A 220 -2.34 4.78 -22.48
CA GLY A 220 -1.08 4.49 -23.17
C GLY A 220 -1.04 3.09 -23.77
N ASP A 221 -0.02 2.82 -24.57
CA ASP A 221 0.20 1.51 -25.21
C ASP A 221 0.45 0.39 -24.18
N ASP A 222 0.49 -0.86 -24.63
CA ASP A 222 0.82 -2.05 -23.84
C ASP A 222 -0.10 -2.32 -22.64
N ASN A 223 -1.40 -2.05 -22.81
CA ASN A 223 -2.45 -2.30 -21.81
C ASN A 223 -3.45 -3.39 -22.24
N ASP A 224 -3.02 -4.39 -23.04
CA ASP A 224 -3.90 -5.43 -23.59
C ASP A 224 -4.84 -6.11 -22.56
N PRO A 225 -4.41 -6.43 -21.32
CA PRO A 225 -5.30 -7.03 -20.32
C PRO A 225 -6.48 -6.14 -19.93
N LEU A 226 -6.34 -4.82 -20.03
CA LEU A 226 -7.43 -3.87 -19.80
C LEU A 226 -8.56 -4.08 -20.82
N TYR A 227 -8.21 -4.25 -22.10
CA TYR A 227 -9.17 -4.43 -23.19
C TYR A 227 -9.82 -5.80 -23.20
N ALA A 228 -9.22 -6.78 -22.53
CA ALA A 228 -9.81 -8.10 -22.32
C ALA A 228 -10.81 -8.15 -21.13
N ALA A 229 -10.85 -7.11 -20.30
CA ALA A 229 -11.70 -7.05 -19.12
C ALA A 229 -13.13 -6.60 -19.46
N VAL A 230 -14.11 -7.07 -18.68
CA VAL A 230 -15.49 -6.61 -18.72
C VAL A 230 -15.61 -5.32 -17.91
N PHE A 231 -16.17 -4.27 -18.52
CA PHE A 231 -16.35 -2.98 -17.86
C PHE A 231 -17.72 -2.85 -17.21
N GLN A 232 -17.71 -2.39 -15.96
CA GLN A 232 -18.86 -1.87 -15.24
C GLN A 232 -18.69 -0.36 -15.05
N PHE A 233 -19.70 0.39 -15.45
CA PHE A 233 -19.75 1.85 -15.33
C PHE A 233 -20.66 2.24 -14.16
N ILE A 234 -20.16 3.10 -13.28
CA ILE A 234 -20.91 3.66 -12.13
C ILE A 234 -20.94 5.18 -12.30
N PRO A 235 -22.02 5.76 -12.84
CA PRO A 235 -22.17 7.21 -13.01
C PRO A 235 -22.19 7.99 -11.69
#